data_AF-D5QCE0-F1
#
_entry.id   AF-D5QCE0-F1
#
_cell.length_a   1.000
_cell.length_b   1.000
_cell.length_c   1.000
_cell.angle_alpha   90.00
_cell.angle_beta   90.00
_cell.angle_gamma   90.00
#
_symmetry.space_group_name_H-M   'P 1'
#
loop_
_entity.id
_entity.type
_entity.pdbx_description
1 polymer ?
#
loop_
_entity_poly.entity_id
_entity_poly.type
_entity_poly.pdbx_seq_one_letter_code
_entity_poly.pdbx_strand_id
1 'polypeptide(L)'
;MALGLLPLLLSSIPAMAQEDEDEADFKRHQSMHQLSRHPPLPRLHMDYSQYRFIPPGDKVKEQPDVNRLLFWTQHGTPDGYAERHGGAIVYYDSTGKAIRVDNVPATPTR
;
A
#
# COMPACT_ATOMS: atom_id res chain seq x y z
N MET A 1 -26.34 22.09 37.54
CA MET A 1 -27.09 21.86 36.28
C MET A 1 -26.75 20.46 35.80
N ALA A 2 -27.77 19.71 35.39
CA ALA A 2 -27.74 18.27 35.19
C ALA A 2 -27.55 17.89 33.70
N LEU A 3 -26.99 16.69 33.52
CA LEU A 3 -27.05 15.77 32.37
C LEU A 3 -26.42 16.17 31.02
N GLY A 4 -25.64 15.22 30.48
CA GLY A 4 -25.23 15.19 29.08
C GLY A 4 -24.21 14.09 28.76
N LEU A 5 -24.46 12.85 29.18
CA LEU A 5 -23.67 11.67 28.81
C LEU A 5 -24.16 11.13 27.45
N LEU A 6 -23.26 10.97 26.47
CA LEU A 6 -23.49 10.15 25.27
C LEU A 6 -22.14 9.65 24.74
N PRO A 7 -21.78 8.36 24.91
CA PRO A 7 -20.66 7.79 24.19
C PRO A 7 -21.11 7.42 22.77
N LEU A 8 -20.49 8.02 21.75
CA LEU A 8 -20.58 7.49 20.39
C LEU A 8 -19.81 6.16 20.34
N LEU A 9 -20.55 5.07 20.23
CA LEU A 9 -20.00 3.74 19.90
C LEU A 9 -19.58 3.75 18.43
N LEU A 10 -18.29 3.96 18.16
CA LEU A 10 -17.70 3.73 16.85
C LEU A 10 -17.36 2.23 16.75
N SER A 11 -18.31 1.43 16.29
CA SER A 11 -18.06 0.03 15.91
C SER A 11 -17.27 0.00 14.60
N SER A 12 -15.94 -0.03 14.70
CA SER A 12 -15.09 -0.27 13.54
C SER A 12 -14.85 -1.77 13.38
N ILE A 13 -15.30 -2.27 12.23
CA ILE A 13 -15.29 -3.65 11.76
C ILE A 13 -13.85 -4.19 11.80
N PRO A 14 -13.58 -5.42 12.29
CA PRO A 14 -12.28 -6.03 12.11
C PRO A 14 -12.06 -6.23 10.61
N ALA A 15 -11.11 -5.48 10.05
CA ALA A 15 -10.54 -5.80 8.75
C ALA A 15 -9.87 -7.17 8.88
N MET A 16 -10.53 -8.20 8.37
CA MET A 16 -9.90 -9.50 8.17
C MET A 16 -8.80 -9.31 7.12
N ALA A 17 -7.57 -9.08 7.59
CA ALA A 17 -6.38 -9.37 6.82
C ALA A 17 -6.30 -10.90 6.71
N GLN A 18 -7.03 -11.46 5.75
CA GLN A 18 -6.94 -12.87 5.41
C GLN A 18 -5.54 -13.09 4.81
N GLU A 19 -4.80 -13.97 5.47
CA GLU A 19 -3.41 -14.31 5.23
C GLU A 19 -3.18 -14.68 3.75
N ASP A 20 -2.29 -13.94 3.08
CA ASP A 20 -1.75 -14.22 1.73
C ASP A 20 -0.83 -15.47 1.70
N GLU A 21 -0.85 -16.30 2.75
CA GLU A 21 0.07 -17.44 2.87
C GLU A 21 -0.38 -18.64 2.03
N ASP A 22 -1.70 -18.86 1.90
CA ASP A 22 -2.26 -19.98 1.13
C ASP A 22 -2.11 -19.81 -0.40
N GLU A 23 -2.00 -18.56 -0.88
CA GLU A 23 -1.90 -18.30 -2.32
C GLU A 23 -0.48 -18.57 -2.87
N ALA A 24 0.54 -18.51 -2.00
CA ALA A 24 1.93 -18.68 -2.37
C ALA A 24 2.27 -20.14 -2.71
N ASP A 25 1.69 -21.11 -2.00
CA ASP A 25 1.92 -22.54 -2.25
C ASP A 25 1.08 -23.08 -3.42
N PHE A 26 -0.13 -22.54 -3.63
CA PHE A 26 -0.98 -22.92 -4.77
C PHE A 26 -0.39 -22.53 -6.14
N LYS A 27 0.44 -21.48 -6.17
CA LYS A 27 1.05 -20.95 -7.41
C LYS A 27 2.27 -21.74 -7.88
N ARG A 28 2.92 -22.52 -7.02
CA ARG A 28 4.24 -23.12 -7.33
C ARG A 28 4.19 -24.37 -8.21
N HIS A 29 3.03 -25.05 -8.34
CA HIS A 29 2.92 -26.35 -9.01
C HIS A 29 1.64 -26.53 -9.85
N GLN A 30 1.22 -25.52 -10.62
CA GLN A 30 0.11 -25.70 -11.56
C GLN A 30 0.56 -26.29 -12.90
N SER A 31 -0.11 -27.35 -13.36
CA SER A 31 0.05 -27.85 -14.72
C SER A 31 -0.53 -26.86 -15.75
N MET A 32 -0.04 -26.88 -17.00
CA MET A 32 -0.56 -26.01 -18.08
C MET A 32 -2.08 -26.15 -18.30
N HIS A 33 -2.64 -27.34 -18.05
CA HIS A 33 -4.08 -27.61 -18.15
C HIS A 33 -4.90 -26.99 -17.00
N GLN A 34 -4.29 -26.75 -15.84
CA GLN A 34 -4.91 -26.02 -14.73
C GLN A 34 -4.86 -24.52 -14.98
N LEU A 35 -3.72 -24.00 -15.47
CA LEU A 35 -3.55 -22.60 -15.84
C LEU A 35 -4.49 -22.16 -16.97
N SER A 36 -4.84 -23.05 -17.90
CA SER A 36 -5.79 -22.72 -18.98
C SER A 36 -7.23 -22.54 -18.49
N ARG A 37 -7.62 -23.20 -17.39
CA ARG A 37 -8.94 -23.06 -16.76
C ARG A 37 -9.01 -21.86 -15.84
N HIS A 38 -7.89 -21.52 -15.20
CA HIS A 38 -7.78 -20.38 -14.29
C HIS A 38 -6.51 -19.60 -14.62
N PRO A 39 -6.53 -18.76 -15.68
CA PRO A 39 -5.38 -17.95 -16.02
C PRO A 39 -5.09 -16.97 -14.87
N PRO A 40 -3.82 -16.75 -14.51
CA PRO A 40 -3.47 -15.79 -13.47
C PRO A 40 -3.96 -14.40 -13.87
N LEU A 41 -4.56 -13.68 -12.91
CA LEU A 41 -5.03 -12.33 -13.17
C LEU A 41 -3.85 -11.42 -13.55
N PRO A 42 -4.03 -10.53 -14.54
CA PRO A 42 -3.03 -9.53 -14.86
C PRO A 42 -2.79 -8.67 -13.60
N ARG A 43 -1.53 -8.54 -13.20
CA ARG A 43 -1.13 -7.66 -12.11
C ARG A 43 -0.82 -6.28 -12.67
N LEU A 44 -1.40 -5.25 -12.06
CA LEU A 44 -1.01 -3.88 -12.33
C LEU A 44 0.41 -3.68 -11.78
N HIS A 45 1.34 -3.33 -12.66
CA HIS A 45 2.69 -2.93 -12.27
C HIS A 45 2.83 -1.43 -12.53
N MET A 46 3.30 -0.69 -11.52
CA MET A 46 3.58 0.73 -11.61
C MET A 46 5.07 0.98 -11.56
N ASP A 47 5.53 2.00 -12.29
CA ASP A 47 6.91 2.44 -12.22
C ASP A 47 7.13 3.33 -10.98
N TYR A 48 7.77 2.76 -9.96
CA TYR A 48 8.12 3.44 -8.72
C TYR A 48 9.50 4.11 -8.75
N SER A 49 10.20 4.14 -9.88
CA SER A 49 11.51 4.81 -10.00
C SER A 49 11.48 6.31 -9.68
N GLN A 50 10.29 6.92 -9.72
CA GLN A 50 10.06 8.32 -9.38
C GLN A 50 10.14 8.59 -7.87
N TYR A 51 10.02 7.56 -7.03
CA TYR A 51 10.08 7.66 -5.57
C TYR A 51 11.53 7.63 -5.10
N ARG A 52 12.08 8.81 -4.83
CA ARG A 52 13.52 9.00 -4.58
C ARG A 52 13.90 8.93 -3.11
N PHE A 53 12.92 8.93 -2.22
CA PHE A 53 13.13 8.90 -0.79
C PHE A 53 12.54 7.63 -0.18
N ILE A 54 13.39 6.93 0.56
CA ILE A 54 13.02 5.80 1.42
C ILE A 54 13.60 6.14 2.79
N PRO A 55 12.81 6.10 3.88
CA PRO A 55 13.33 6.32 5.22
C PRO A 55 14.53 5.40 5.53
N PRO A 56 15.56 5.88 6.25
CA PRO A 56 16.74 5.09 6.51
C PRO A 56 16.43 3.80 7.27
N GLY A 57 16.83 2.66 6.69
CA GLY A 57 16.65 1.35 7.32
C GLY A 57 15.31 0.68 7.06
N ASP A 58 14.38 1.35 6.37
CA ASP A 58 13.06 0.82 6.11
C ASP A 58 13.00 -0.15 4.93
N LYS A 59 12.03 -1.06 5.02
CA LYS A 59 11.61 -1.95 3.95
C LYS A 59 10.46 -1.32 3.19
N VAL A 60 10.45 -1.50 1.89
CA VAL A 60 9.40 -0.98 0.99
C VAL A 60 8.45 -2.11 0.59
N LYS A 61 7.15 -1.82 0.61
CA LYS A 61 6.11 -2.67 0.00
C LYS A 61 5.28 -1.86 -0.98
N GLU A 62 5.14 -2.36 -2.20
CA GLU A 62 4.35 -1.71 -3.27
C GLU A 62 2.85 -2.00 -3.11
N GLN A 63 2.02 -0.98 -3.38
CA GLN A 63 0.57 -1.07 -3.50
C GLN A 63 0.12 -0.42 -4.82
N PRO A 64 0.25 -1.15 -5.95
CA PRO A 64 0.00 -0.60 -7.29
C PRO A 64 -1.46 -0.24 -7.56
N ASP A 65 -2.39 -0.88 -6.87
CA ASP A 65 -3.83 -0.60 -6.93
C ASP A 65 -4.19 0.83 -6.52
N VAL A 66 -3.43 1.41 -5.58
CA VAL A 66 -3.62 2.78 -5.08
C VAL A 66 -2.40 3.68 -5.33
N ASN A 67 -1.47 3.25 -6.21
CA ASN A 67 -0.24 3.98 -6.55
C ASN A 67 0.54 4.48 -5.32
N ARG A 68 0.87 3.55 -4.42
CA ARG A 68 1.46 3.85 -3.12
C ARG A 68 2.64 2.94 -2.80
N LEU A 69 3.65 3.50 -2.14
CA LEU A 69 4.70 2.74 -1.46
C LEU A 69 4.47 2.80 0.05
N LEU A 70 4.49 1.65 0.72
CA LEU A 70 4.49 1.57 2.18
C LEU A 70 5.91 1.42 2.70
N PHE A 71 6.21 2.12 3.79
CA PHE A 71 7.47 2.04 4.51
C PHE A 71 7.25 1.30 5.83
N TRP A 72 8.08 0.31 6.08
CA TRP A 72 8.03 -0.53 7.26
C TRP A 72 9.40 -0.57 7.91
N THR A 73 9.43 -0.37 9.23
CA THR A 73 10.66 -0.52 10.00
C THR A 73 11.20 -1.95 9.88
N GLN A 74 12.48 -2.14 10.19
CA GLN A 74 13.08 -3.49 10.22
C GLN A 74 12.35 -4.44 11.18
N HIS A 75 11.71 -3.89 12.22
CA HIS A 75 10.95 -4.62 13.22
C HIS A 75 9.52 -4.94 12.79
N GLY A 76 9.10 -4.52 11.59
CA GLY A 76 7.78 -4.83 11.04
C GLY A 76 6.67 -3.91 11.56
N THR A 77 6.99 -2.69 11.98
CA THR A 77 5.98 -1.66 12.26
C THR A 77 5.81 -0.72 11.07
N PRO A 78 4.60 -0.22 10.78
CA PRO A 78 4.42 0.81 9.76
C PRO A 78 5.17 2.10 10.15
N ASP A 79 6.03 2.61 9.26
CA ASP A 79 6.76 3.87 9.47
C ASP A 79 6.19 5.03 8.65
N GLY A 80 5.46 4.72 7.58
CA GLY A 80 4.82 5.72 6.74
C GLY A 80 4.47 5.19 5.36
N TYR A 81 4.17 6.10 4.45
CA TYR A 81 3.91 5.77 3.06
C TYR A 81 4.20 6.96 2.13
N ALA A 82 4.33 6.67 0.84
CA ALA A 82 4.42 7.67 -0.21
C ALA A 82 3.34 7.43 -1.26
N GLU A 83 2.73 8.51 -1.75
CA GLU A 83 1.65 8.45 -2.72
C GLU A 83 1.82 9.53 -3.79
N ARG A 84 1.50 9.18 -5.04
CA ARG A 84 1.57 10.13 -6.16
C ARG A 84 0.27 10.89 -6.33
N HIS A 85 0.33 12.21 -6.17
CA HIS A 85 -0.77 13.14 -6.42
C HIS A 85 -0.46 13.98 -7.66
N GLY A 86 -0.91 13.53 -8.84
CA GLY A 86 -0.71 14.25 -10.10
C GLY A 86 0.76 14.45 -10.44
N GLY A 87 1.24 15.70 -10.34
CA GLY A 87 2.63 16.11 -10.61
C GLY A 87 3.54 16.11 -9.38
N ALA A 88 3.16 15.44 -8.30
CA ALA A 88 3.97 15.36 -7.08
C ALA A 88 3.87 13.98 -6.44
N ILE A 89 4.90 13.61 -5.69
CA ILE A 89 4.90 12.49 -4.75
C ILE A 89 4.95 13.08 -3.35
N VAL A 90 4.00 12.70 -2.51
CA VAL A 90 3.91 13.15 -1.12
C VAL A 90 4.28 11.97 -0.21
N TYR A 91 5.17 12.22 0.74
CA TYR A 91 5.59 11.25 1.75
C TYR A 91 4.95 11.63 3.07
N TYR A 92 4.40 10.62 3.73
CA TYR A 92 3.69 10.72 4.98
C TYR A 92 4.40 9.87 6.04
N ASP A 93 4.43 10.35 7.28
CA ASP A 93 4.82 9.52 8.42
C ASP A 93 3.73 8.50 8.78
N SER A 94 4.01 7.66 9.78
CA SER A 94 3.09 6.64 10.30
C SER A 94 1.76 7.19 10.82
N THR A 95 1.67 8.50 11.11
CA THR A 95 0.44 9.18 11.54
C THR A 95 -0.39 9.72 10.38
N GLY A 96 0.14 9.68 9.15
CA GLY A 96 -0.47 10.26 7.97
C GLY A 96 -0.16 11.75 7.80
N LYS A 97 0.81 12.31 8.55
CA LYS A 97 1.24 13.69 8.38
C LYS A 97 2.26 13.77 7.24
N ALA A 98 2.06 14.70 6.31
CA ALA A 98 3.01 14.95 5.24
C ALA A 98 4.35 15.46 5.81
N ILE A 99 5.43 14.77 5.48
CA ILE A 99 6.81 15.07 5.92
C ILE A 99 7.70 15.55 4.77
N ARG A 100 7.34 15.24 3.52
CA ARG A 100 8.10 15.62 2.33
C ARG A 100 7.22 15.64 1.09
N VAL A 101 7.55 16.51 0.14
CA VAL A 101 6.95 16.54 -1.19
C VAL A 101 8.07 16.61 -2.22
N ASP A 102 8.05 15.69 -3.18
CA ASP A 102 8.90 15.74 -4.36
C ASP A 102 8.04 16.11 -5.58
N ASN A 103 8.37 17.21 -6.24
CA ASN A 103 7.74 17.57 -7.50
C ASN A 103 8.28 16.66 -8.61
N VAL A 104 7.38 15.99 -9.33
CA VAL A 104 7.73 15.09 -10.41
C VAL A 104 7.03 15.57 -11.68
N PRO A 105 7.75 15.75 -12.80
CA PRO A 105 7.10 16.14 -14.05
C PRO A 105 5.92 15.21 -14.31
N ALA A 106 4.76 15.77 -14.63
CA ALA A 106 3.66 14.96 -15.12
C ALA A 106 4.19 14.24 -16.38
N THR A 107 4.29 12.92 -16.34
CA THR A 107 4.62 12.13 -17.53
C THR A 107 3.55 12.49 -18.57
N PRO A 108 3.91 13.08 -19.72
CA PRO A 108 2.92 13.40 -20.74
C PRO A 108 2.28 12.09 -21.19
N THR A 109 0.96 11.99 -21.08
CA THR A 109 0.18 10.93 -21.72
C THR A 109 0.44 11.02 -23.22
N ARG A 110 1.17 10.05 -23.77
CA ARG A 110 1.43 9.93 -25.20
C ARG A 110 0.30 9.18 -25.89
#